data_AF-A0A8C5N5C6-F1
#
_entry.id   AF-A0A8C5N5C6-F1
#
_cell.length_a   1.000
_cell.length_b   1.000
_cell.length_c   1.000
_cell.angle_alpha   90.00
_cell.angle_beta   90.00
_cell.angle_gamma   90.00
#
_symmetry.space_group_name_H-M   'P 1'
#
loop_
_entity.id
_entity.type
_entity.pdbx_description
1 polymer ?
#
loop_
_entity_poly.entity_id
_entity_poly.type
_entity_poly.pdbx_seq_one_letter_code
_entity_poly.pdbx_strand_id
1 'polypeptide(L)'
;MNGGLNIDFFFTPTICLSLFFAFPVDIIRNIRDPEKPNTLEDLDVVSESCVSVLELDDECFLVTIRFTPTIPHCSLATLIGLCLRIKLQRCLSFKHKLEIFISEGTHSTEEDINKQINDKERVSAAMENPSLREIVEQCVTEPD
;
A
#
# COMPACT_ATOMS: atom_id res chain seq x y z
N MET A 1 -21.53 -5.70 -13.21
CA MET A 1 -21.25 -4.27 -13.42
C MET A 1 -19.98 -3.95 -12.65
N ASN A 2 -18.82 -4.09 -13.29
CA ASN A 2 -17.54 -3.84 -12.63
C ASN A 2 -17.16 -2.39 -12.91
N GLY A 3 -17.51 -1.50 -11.98
CA GLY A 3 -17.11 -0.10 -12.01
C GLY A 3 -15.61 0.00 -11.78
N GLY A 4 -14.83 -0.03 -12.86
CA GLY A 4 -13.46 0.43 -12.81
C GLY A 4 -13.48 1.90 -12.42
N LEU A 5 -12.87 2.25 -11.29
CA LEU A 5 -12.58 3.64 -10.97
C LEU A 5 -11.78 4.22 -12.13
N ASN A 6 -12.41 5.10 -12.89
CA ASN A 6 -11.82 5.82 -14.00
C ASN A 6 -10.95 6.93 -13.38
N ILE A 7 -9.64 6.70 -13.29
CA ILE A 7 -8.65 7.60 -12.65
C ILE A 7 -8.27 8.76 -13.60
N ASP A 8 -8.92 8.91 -14.76
CA ASP A 8 -8.62 9.92 -15.78
C ASP A 8 -8.98 11.38 -15.38
N PHE A 9 -9.47 11.66 -14.16
CA PHE A 9 -10.08 12.96 -13.85
C PHE A 9 -9.21 14.02 -13.13
N PHE A 10 -7.91 13.81 -12.89
CA PHE A 10 -7.12 14.77 -12.10
C PHE A 10 -5.84 15.33 -12.75
N PHE A 11 -5.70 15.31 -14.08
CA PHE A 11 -4.60 16.00 -14.76
C PHE A 11 -4.99 17.45 -15.13
N THR A 12 -4.85 18.38 -14.18
CA THR A 12 -4.65 19.81 -14.50
C THR A 12 -3.34 20.33 -13.86
N PRO A 13 -2.56 21.16 -14.56
CA PRO A 13 -1.12 21.32 -14.29
C PRO A 13 -0.75 22.14 -13.04
N THR A 14 -1.70 22.82 -12.37
CA THR A 14 -1.38 23.81 -11.32
C THR A 14 -1.82 23.41 -9.90
N ILE A 15 -2.65 22.37 -9.75
CA ILE A 15 -3.15 21.89 -8.43
C ILE A 15 -2.32 20.70 -7.92
N CYS A 16 -1.44 20.16 -8.78
CA CYS A 16 -1.05 18.75 -8.76
C CYS A 16 -0.12 18.32 -7.61
N LEU A 17 0.89 19.11 -7.23
CA LEU A 17 1.95 18.59 -6.34
C LEU A 17 1.46 18.23 -4.93
N SER A 18 0.74 19.13 -4.25
CA SER A 18 0.26 18.87 -2.88
C SER A 18 -0.73 17.70 -2.80
N LEU A 19 -1.62 17.57 -3.80
CA LEU A 19 -2.57 16.48 -3.88
C LEU A 19 -1.86 15.15 -4.21
N PHE A 20 -0.83 15.19 -5.05
CA PHE A 20 -0.03 14.02 -5.43
C PHE A 20 0.76 13.43 -4.25
N PHE A 21 1.21 14.28 -3.33
CA PHE A 21 1.87 13.84 -2.09
C PHE A 21 0.88 13.31 -1.03
N ALA A 22 -0.33 13.87 -0.96
CA ALA A 22 -1.37 13.41 -0.04
C ALA A 22 -2.06 12.12 -0.51
N PHE A 23 -2.21 11.94 -1.82
CA PHE A 23 -2.97 10.84 -2.42
C PHE A 23 -2.59 9.43 -1.93
N PRO A 24 -1.30 9.04 -1.79
CA PRO A 24 -0.93 7.73 -1.28
C PRO A 24 -1.40 7.52 0.16
N VAL A 25 -1.41 8.56 0.99
CA VAL A 25 -1.84 8.51 2.38
C VAL A 25 -3.34 8.27 2.46
N ASP A 26 -4.13 8.98 1.66
CA ASP A 26 -5.58 8.81 1.51
C ASP A 26 -5.94 7.37 1.10
N ILE A 27 -5.15 6.81 0.20
CA ILE A 27 -5.35 5.45 -0.30
C ILE A 27 -5.10 4.41 0.80
N ILE A 28 -3.98 4.54 1.54
CA ILE A 28 -3.57 3.52 2.50
C ILE A 28 -4.33 3.60 3.82
N ARG A 29 -4.76 4.80 4.23
CA ARG A 29 -5.50 4.98 5.50
C ARG A 29 -6.87 4.31 5.48
N ASN A 30 -7.49 4.22 4.30
CA ASN A 30 -8.78 3.55 4.11
C ASN A 30 -8.67 2.02 3.98
N ILE A 31 -7.46 1.46 3.95
CA ILE A 31 -7.28 -0.01 3.91
C ILE A 31 -7.72 -0.58 5.26
N ARG A 32 -8.48 -1.68 5.19
CA ARG A 32 -8.90 -2.43 6.37
C ARG A 32 -7.87 -3.48 6.76
N ASP A 33 -7.80 -3.73 8.05
CA ASP A 33 -7.03 -4.85 8.56
C ASP A 33 -7.73 -6.19 8.20
N PRO A 34 -6.99 -7.23 7.76
CA PRO A 34 -7.60 -8.51 7.40
C PRO A 34 -8.13 -9.30 8.60
N GLU A 35 -7.73 -8.98 9.83
CA GLU A 35 -8.23 -9.62 11.06
C GLU A 35 -9.23 -8.75 11.84
N LYS A 36 -9.17 -7.42 11.67
CA LYS A 36 -10.01 -6.46 12.40
C LYS A 36 -10.89 -5.65 11.45
N PRO A 37 -12.14 -5.30 11.85
CA PRO A 37 -13.00 -4.43 11.06
C PRO A 37 -12.54 -2.95 11.04
N ASN A 38 -11.39 -2.64 11.63
CA ASN A 38 -10.81 -1.30 11.74
C ASN A 38 -9.89 -1.01 10.55
N THR A 39 -9.66 0.28 10.29
CA THR A 39 -8.67 0.69 9.28
C THR A 39 -7.24 0.60 9.81
N LEU A 40 -6.27 0.58 8.90
CA LEU A 40 -4.86 0.62 9.29
C LEU A 40 -4.50 1.91 10.05
N GLU A 41 -5.20 3.02 9.78
CA GLU A 41 -5.02 4.28 10.52
C GLU A 41 -5.59 4.21 11.94
N ASP A 42 -6.81 3.68 12.11
CA ASP A 42 -7.42 3.47 13.44
C ASP A 42 -6.55 2.60 14.36
N LEU A 43 -5.78 1.71 13.75
CA LEU A 43 -4.89 0.77 14.43
C LEU A 43 -3.46 1.31 14.61
N ASP A 44 -3.19 2.56 14.22
CA ASP A 44 -1.86 3.19 14.23
C ASP A 44 -0.80 2.40 13.43
N VAL A 45 -1.24 1.58 12.47
CA VAL A 45 -0.37 0.76 11.62
C VAL A 45 0.30 1.61 10.55
N VAL A 46 -0.44 2.56 10.00
CA VAL A 46 0.04 3.54 9.02
C VAL A 46 -0.35 4.94 9.46
N SER A 47 0.49 5.91 9.14
CA SER A 47 0.22 7.33 9.35
C SER A 47 0.83 8.15 8.23
N GLU A 48 0.40 9.41 8.09
CA GLU A 48 0.96 10.35 7.10
C GLU A 48 2.48 10.47 7.23
N SER A 49 3.01 10.46 8.45
CA SER A 49 4.45 10.58 8.72
C SER A 49 5.26 9.36 8.28
N CYS A 50 4.60 8.21 8.08
CA CYS A 50 5.26 6.99 7.63
C CYS A 50 5.37 6.88 6.10
N VAL A 51 4.67 7.74 5.36
CA VAL A 51 4.73 7.81 3.91
C VAL A 51 5.70 8.90 3.50
N SER A 52 6.54 8.62 2.52
CA SER A 52 7.45 9.58 1.93
C SER A 52 7.42 9.43 0.43
N VAL A 53 7.11 10.52 -0.28
CA VAL A 53 7.18 10.57 -1.74
C VAL A 53 8.38 11.42 -2.10
N LEU A 54 9.25 10.91 -2.96
CA LEU A 54 10.43 11.59 -3.45
C LEU A 54 10.34 11.64 -4.97
N GLU A 55 10.42 12.83 -5.56
CA GLU A 55 10.60 12.96 -6.99
C GLU A 55 12.05 12.59 -7.34
N LEU A 56 12.24 11.63 -8.25
CA LEU A 56 13.57 11.19 -8.66
C LEU A 56 14.04 12.04 -9.86
N ASP A 57 13.64 11.66 -11.06
CA ASP A 57 13.95 12.34 -12.33
C ASP A 57 13.05 11.74 -13.44
N ASP A 58 12.81 12.45 -14.55
CA ASP A 58 12.02 11.92 -15.69
C ASP A 58 10.57 11.48 -15.34
N GLU A 59 9.84 12.31 -14.58
CA GLU A 59 8.47 12.02 -14.10
C GLU A 59 8.35 10.70 -13.29
N CYS A 60 9.47 10.24 -12.72
CA CYS A 60 9.51 9.07 -11.85
C CYS A 60 9.50 9.46 -10.37
N PHE A 61 8.63 8.83 -9.60
CA PHE A 61 8.51 9.07 -8.16
C PHE A 61 8.91 7.83 -7.36
N LEU A 62 9.56 8.03 -6.23
CA LEU A 62 9.83 7.00 -5.23
C LEU A 62 8.85 7.18 -4.07
N VAL A 63 7.95 6.23 -3.91
CA VAL A 63 6.99 6.18 -2.81
C VAL A 63 7.52 5.16 -1.80
N THR A 64 7.98 5.65 -0.67
CA THR A 64 8.45 4.85 0.46
C THR A 64 7.39 4.83 1.55
N ILE A 65 7.01 3.65 2.01
CA ILE A 65 5.98 3.48 3.04
C ILE A 65 6.56 2.66 4.17
N ARG A 66 6.42 3.18 5.38
CA ARG A 66 6.69 2.44 6.61
C ARG A 66 5.38 2.04 7.26
N PHE A 67 5.30 0.84 7.81
CA PHE A 67 4.16 0.46 8.61
C PHE A 67 4.59 -0.35 9.82
N THR A 68 3.79 -0.29 10.88
CA THR A 68 4.05 -0.99 12.14
C THR A 68 2.89 -1.94 12.40
N PRO A 69 3.02 -3.26 12.20
CA PRO A 69 1.91 -4.18 12.41
C PRO A 69 1.46 -4.16 13.88
N THR A 70 0.15 -4.23 14.12
CA THR A 70 -0.44 -4.25 15.48
C THR A 70 -0.02 -5.47 16.31
N ILE A 71 0.25 -6.59 15.63
CA ILE A 71 0.60 -7.87 16.23
C ILE A 71 1.87 -8.38 15.55
N PRO A 72 2.85 -8.92 16.32
CA PRO A 72 4.04 -9.55 15.77
C PRO A 72 3.72 -10.95 15.23
N HIS A 73 2.86 -11.02 14.22
CA HIS A 73 2.65 -12.21 13.40
C HIS A 73 3.11 -11.93 11.97
N CYS A 74 4.10 -12.71 11.49
CA CYS A 74 4.69 -12.56 10.14
C CYS A 74 3.63 -12.50 9.04
N SER A 75 2.60 -13.36 9.14
CA SER A 75 1.59 -13.52 8.08
C SER A 75 0.77 -12.25 7.89
N LEU A 76 0.38 -11.59 8.98
CA LEU A 76 -0.40 -10.36 8.95
C LEU A 76 0.42 -9.21 8.37
N ALA A 77 1.66 -9.08 8.82
CA ALA A 77 2.63 -8.13 8.30
C ALA A 77 2.80 -8.25 6.76
N THR A 78 3.01 -9.47 6.24
CA THR A 78 3.12 -9.69 4.80
C THR A 78 1.82 -9.35 4.07
N LEU A 79 0.66 -9.72 4.62
CA LEU A 79 -0.65 -9.40 4.02
C LEU A 79 -0.89 -7.89 3.93
N ILE A 80 -0.63 -7.15 5.01
CA ILE A 80 -0.76 -5.69 5.03
C ILE A 80 0.16 -5.07 3.97
N GLY A 81 1.41 -5.50 3.89
CA GLY A 81 2.36 -5.06 2.86
C GLY A 81 1.88 -5.34 1.44
N LEU A 82 1.31 -6.52 1.19
CA LEU A 82 0.69 -6.87 -0.09
C LEU A 82 -0.49 -5.95 -0.41
N CYS A 83 -1.42 -5.74 0.53
CA CYS A 83 -2.56 -4.84 0.38
C CYS A 83 -2.13 -3.42 0.01
N LEU A 84 -1.16 -2.86 0.73
CA LEU A 84 -0.57 -1.55 0.46
C LEU A 84 -0.02 -1.50 -0.98
N ARG A 85 0.79 -2.49 -1.36
CA ARG A 85 1.41 -2.54 -2.69
C ARG A 85 0.39 -2.59 -3.81
N ILE A 86 -0.60 -3.47 -3.70
CA ILE A 86 -1.60 -3.69 -4.73
C ILE A 86 -2.54 -2.48 -4.84
N LYS A 87 -2.97 -1.91 -3.70
CA LYS A 87 -3.83 -0.73 -3.70
C LYS A 87 -3.13 0.44 -4.39
N LEU A 88 -1.86 0.70 -4.05
CA LEU A 88 -1.08 1.77 -4.67
C LEU A 88 -0.80 1.48 -6.14
N GLN A 89 -0.44 0.25 -6.52
CA GLN A 89 -0.26 -0.09 -7.93
C GLN A 89 -1.55 0.05 -8.75
N ARG A 90 -2.73 -0.18 -8.15
CA ARG A 90 -4.03 0.00 -8.81
C ARG A 90 -4.43 1.48 -8.92
N CYS A 91 -4.11 2.30 -7.93
CA CYS A 91 -4.49 3.71 -7.88
C CYS A 91 -3.47 4.66 -8.53
N LEU A 92 -2.17 4.33 -8.50
CA LEU A 92 -1.09 5.13 -9.05
C LEU A 92 -0.80 4.66 -10.49
N SER A 93 -1.29 5.43 -11.47
CA SER A 93 -1.10 5.18 -12.90
C SER A 93 0.19 5.78 -13.50
N PHE A 94 0.98 6.51 -12.70
CA PHE A 94 2.24 7.14 -13.11
C PHE A 94 3.45 6.23 -12.86
N LYS A 95 4.61 6.56 -13.46
CA LYS A 95 5.86 5.84 -13.20
C LYS A 95 6.32 6.07 -11.76
N HIS A 96 6.26 5.01 -10.96
CA HIS A 96 6.75 5.07 -9.59
C HIS A 96 7.50 3.80 -9.17
N LYS A 97 8.47 4.00 -8.28
CA LYS A 97 9.08 2.95 -7.46
C LYS A 97 8.34 2.93 -6.14
N LEU A 98 7.82 1.77 -5.76
CA LEU A 98 7.21 1.57 -4.46
C LEU A 98 8.14 0.74 -3.59
N GLU A 99 8.51 1.28 -2.44
CA GLU A 99 9.29 0.60 -1.43
C GLU A 99 8.50 0.55 -0.12
N ILE A 100 8.26 -0.65 0.39
CA ILE A 100 7.50 -0.85 1.62
C ILE A 100 8.43 -1.48 2.66
N PHE A 101 8.45 -0.90 3.86
CA PHE A 101 9.27 -1.32 4.97
C PHE A 101 8.43 -1.50 6.23
N ILE A 102 8.69 -2.58 6.97
CA ILE A 102 8.27 -2.72 8.35
C ILE A 102 9.18 -1.93 9.28
N SER A 103 8.61 -1.31 10.31
CA SER A 103 9.39 -0.68 11.38
C SER A 103 10.31 -1.70 12.08
N GLU A 104 11.58 -1.32 12.24
CA GLU A 104 12.64 -2.18 12.78
C GLU A 104 12.39 -2.56 14.25
N GLY A 105 12.71 -3.80 14.62
CA GLY A 105 12.65 -4.28 16.00
C GLY A 105 11.30 -4.87 16.42
N THR A 106 10.33 -4.92 15.51
CA THR A 106 9.01 -5.52 15.75
C THR A 106 8.98 -7.02 15.40
N HIS A 107 9.93 -7.52 14.59
CA HIS A 107 9.89 -8.90 14.08
C HIS A 107 11.26 -9.48 13.69
N SER A 108 11.59 -10.71 14.11
CA SER A 108 12.84 -11.40 13.71
C SER A 108 12.92 -11.78 12.22
N THR A 109 11.84 -11.58 11.46
CA THR A 109 11.71 -11.87 10.02
C THR A 109 11.40 -10.63 9.19
N GLU A 110 11.56 -9.43 9.78
CA GLU A 110 11.30 -8.15 9.10
C GLU A 110 12.02 -8.03 7.75
N GLU A 111 13.29 -8.47 7.67
CA GLU A 111 14.08 -8.39 6.45
C GLU A 111 13.54 -9.30 5.35
N ASP A 112 13.07 -10.50 5.74
CA ASP A 112 12.47 -11.46 4.80
C ASP A 112 11.12 -10.94 4.29
N ILE A 113 10.30 -10.37 5.19
CA ILE A 113 9.01 -9.76 4.84
C ILE A 113 9.22 -8.58 3.90
N ASN A 114 10.16 -7.67 4.22
CA ASN A 114 10.52 -6.55 3.36
C ASN A 114 10.98 -7.04 1.97
N LYS A 115 11.82 -8.07 1.91
CA LYS A 115 12.23 -8.68 0.63
C LYS A 115 11.03 -9.25 -0.14
N GLN A 116 10.15 -9.99 0.52
CA GLN A 116 8.96 -10.57 -0.12
C GLN A 116 8.02 -9.50 -0.67
N ILE A 117 7.73 -8.44 0.09
CA ILE A 117 6.81 -7.38 -0.32
C ILE A 117 7.41 -6.54 -1.45
N ASN A 118 8.74 -6.34 -1.49
CA ASN A 118 9.41 -5.55 -2.53
C ASN A 118 9.71 -6.36 -3.81
N ASP A 119 9.73 -7.69 -3.74
CA ASP A 119 9.90 -8.59 -4.89
C ASP A 119 8.63 -8.62 -5.76
N LYS A 120 8.71 -8.09 -6.98
CA LYS A 120 7.56 -8.00 -7.89
C LYS A 120 7.06 -9.37 -8.35
N GLU A 121 7.95 -10.34 -8.54
CA GLU A 121 7.57 -11.68 -8.99
C GLU A 121 6.84 -12.42 -7.88
N ARG A 122 7.31 -12.31 -6.64
CA ARG A 122 6.62 -12.88 -5.47
C ARG A 122 5.25 -12.28 -5.24
N VAL A 123 5.13 -10.96 -5.35
CA VAL A 123 3.83 -10.28 -5.20
C VAL A 123 2.86 -10.68 -6.32
N SER A 124 3.35 -10.80 -7.55
CA SER A 124 2.54 -11.29 -8.67
C SER A 124 2.07 -12.72 -8.43
N ALA A 125 2.97 -13.62 -8.00
CA ALA A 125 2.62 -15.00 -7.70
C ALA A 125 1.64 -15.12 -6.52
N ALA A 126 1.77 -14.26 -5.50
CA ALA A 126 0.81 -14.18 -4.40
C ALA A 126 -0.59 -13.76 -4.89
N MET A 127 -0.66 -12.87 -5.88
CA MET A 127 -1.92 -12.44 -6.49
C MET A 127 -2.58 -13.45 -7.42
N GLU A 128 -1.81 -14.41 -7.94
CA GLU A 128 -2.37 -15.58 -8.64
C GLU A 128 -3.02 -16.56 -7.66
N ASN A 129 -2.71 -16.48 -6.37
CA ASN A 129 -3.37 -17.30 -5.36
C ASN A 129 -4.77 -16.71 -5.03
N PRO A 130 -5.86 -17.44 -5.31
CA PRO A 130 -7.21 -16.93 -5.08
C PRO A 130 -7.48 -16.59 -3.61
N SER A 131 -6.90 -17.36 -2.68
CA SER A 131 -7.11 -17.15 -1.24
C SER A 131 -6.53 -15.81 -0.79
N LEU A 132 -5.30 -15.49 -1.23
CA LEU A 132 -4.64 -14.22 -0.90
C LEU A 132 -5.34 -13.07 -1.62
N ARG A 133 -5.70 -13.27 -2.89
CA ARG A 133 -6.41 -12.27 -3.67
C ARG A 133 -7.72 -11.86 -3.02
N GLU A 134 -8.55 -12.81 -2.57
CA GLU A 134 -9.81 -12.50 -1.89
C GLU A 134 -9.60 -11.69 -0.62
N ILE A 135 -8.61 -12.06 0.22
CA ILE A 135 -8.29 -11.32 1.45
C ILE A 135 -7.84 -9.90 1.11
N VAL A 136 -6.92 -9.74 0.16
CA VAL A 136 -6.43 -8.42 -0.27
C VAL A 136 -7.60 -7.60 -0.79
N GLU A 137 -8.45 -8.16 -1.65
CA GLU A 137 -9.61 -7.46 -2.19
C GLU A 137 -10.59 -7.03 -1.10
N GLN A 138 -10.86 -7.85 -0.10
CA GLN A 138 -11.67 -7.45 1.06
C GLN A 138 -11.03 -6.30 1.85
N CYS A 139 -9.71 -6.29 2.02
CA CYS A 139 -8.99 -5.22 2.71
C CYS A 139 -8.98 -3.90 1.93
N VAL A 140 -8.92 -3.98 0.59
CA VAL A 140 -8.85 -2.81 -0.28
C VAL A 140 -10.21 -2.29 -0.76
N THR A 141 -11.30 -3.02 -0.51
CA THR A 141 -12.67 -2.61 -0.88
C THR A 141 -13.20 -1.61 0.14
N GLU A 142 -13.59 -0.43 -0.33
CA GLU A 142 -14.24 0.59 0.48
C GLU A 142 -15.62 0.10 0.93
N PRO A 143 -16.05 0.35 2.18
CA PRO A 143 -17.46 0.16 2.53
C PRO A 143 -18.34 1.08 1.67
N ASP A 144 -19.42 0.49 1.14
CA ASP A 144 -20.53 1.21 0.52
C ASP A 144 -21.17 2.22 1.49
#